data_AF-A0A4Q3CIL8-F1
#
_entry.id   AF-A0A4Q3CIL8-F1
#
_cell.length_a   1.000
_cell.length_b   1.000
_cell.length_c   1.000
_cell.angle_alpha   90.00
_cell.angle_beta   90.00
_cell.angle_gamma   90.00
#
_symmetry.space_group_name_H-M   'P 1'
#
loop_
_entity.id
_entity.type
_entity.pdbx_description
1 polymer ?
#
loop_
_entity_poly.entity_id
_entity_poly.type
_entity_poly.pdbx_seq_one_letter_code
_entity_poly.pdbx_strand_id
1 'polypeptide(L)'
;VKRERELGMTPVLPAFAGHVPAIIKIKFPKAKVKSLGPWGGFSEKYHANFLNPFDPLFADIQRRFLTEQTKAFGTDHVYGIDPFNEVEPPSWEPAYLAKASKAIYTSVRKVDKQADWLQMSWMFYIDRKKWTDERIKAFVAAVPKDKMTMLDYYCEDTEVWKFTNSHYGQPFIWCYLGNFGGNTMLAGNLAEVESRMENALQHAGINLQGIGSTLEGFDVNPVMYDYVFEKAWSDGPVAIPAWIDHWAEMRGGVADANVKSAWQLLAEKVYNSPAKLGQATLTNAKPYLAGEPHWTTQPATGYRNKDLLRIWELLLKAKDKQNGLWQYDLTNVGRQVLGNHFANLYEHFQRCYAQRDISEMQSTADRMLSLLTDVDDLLAGHPSFSLDKWISEARALGTNTTEKNFYERNARTLITTWGGEQRSLNDYANRSWNGLTKSFYRTRWSLFFKTVIEAAQKGSAVDETLLRKKINAFEDDWTARAGLKHDEESKAAEPAQINQQLFDKYKQSILSDE
;
A
#
# COMPACT_ATOMS: atom_id res chain seq x y z
N VAL A 1 -6.66 12.98 18.65
CA VAL A 1 -6.16 13.26 20.02
C VAL A 1 -7.22 13.19 21.12
N LYS A 2 -8.30 14.00 21.13
CA LYS A 2 -9.26 13.98 22.27
C LYS A 2 -9.90 12.61 22.50
N ARG A 3 -10.50 12.02 21.46
CA ARG A 3 -11.14 10.69 21.55
C ARG A 3 -10.13 9.59 21.90
N GLU A 4 -8.92 9.64 21.37
CA GLU A 4 -7.85 8.68 21.72
C GLU A 4 -7.56 8.70 23.23
N ARG A 5 -7.39 9.89 23.81
CA ARG A 5 -7.15 10.04 25.26
C ARG A 5 -8.35 9.64 26.11
N GLU A 6 -9.58 9.90 25.66
CA GLU A 6 -10.81 9.41 26.32
C GLU A 6 -10.85 7.88 26.40
N LEU A 7 -10.25 7.20 25.42
CA LEU A 7 -10.15 5.73 25.37
C LEU A 7 -8.88 5.18 26.05
N GLY A 8 -8.04 6.04 26.64
CA GLY A 8 -6.77 5.64 27.26
C GLY A 8 -5.64 5.34 26.27
N MET A 9 -5.80 5.70 24.99
CA MET A 9 -4.72 5.59 24.00
C MET A 9 -3.69 6.71 24.20
N THR A 10 -2.45 6.46 23.78
CA THR A 10 -1.35 7.44 23.78
C THR A 10 -1.09 7.93 22.35
N PRO A 11 -1.59 9.10 21.95
CA PRO A 11 -1.30 9.68 20.64
C PRO A 11 0.19 9.97 20.46
N VAL A 12 0.76 9.52 19.35
CA VAL A 12 2.10 9.92 18.92
C VAL A 12 1.98 11.22 18.14
N LEU A 13 2.69 12.26 18.58
CA LEU A 13 2.70 13.56 17.87
C LEU A 13 4.00 13.72 17.06
N PRO A 14 4.02 14.49 15.96
CA PRO A 14 5.26 14.69 15.23
C PRO A 14 6.23 15.58 16.03
N ALA A 15 7.53 15.50 15.77
CA ALA A 15 8.49 16.53 16.16
C ALA A 15 9.33 16.96 14.95
N PHE A 16 9.94 18.15 15.02
CA PHE A 16 10.76 18.66 13.92
C PHE A 16 12.00 17.79 13.68
N ALA A 17 12.02 17.08 12.54
CA ALA A 17 13.12 16.17 12.18
C ALA A 17 14.28 16.84 11.41
N GLY A 18 14.15 18.12 11.05
CA GLY A 18 15.16 18.86 10.29
C GLY A 18 14.76 19.29 8.89
N HIS A 19 13.65 18.79 8.36
CA HIS A 19 13.18 19.15 7.02
C HIS A 19 12.58 20.56 6.98
N VAL A 20 13.09 21.40 6.08
CA VAL A 20 12.72 22.81 5.96
C VAL A 20 12.41 23.18 4.51
N PRO A 21 11.55 24.19 4.26
CA PRO A 21 11.38 24.72 2.91
C PRO A 21 12.64 25.49 2.47
N ALA A 22 12.90 25.54 1.15
CA ALA A 22 14.07 26.21 0.58
C ALA A 22 14.20 27.69 1.02
N ILE A 23 13.08 28.36 1.29
CA ILE A 23 13.05 29.76 1.76
C ILE A 23 13.77 29.98 3.10
N ILE A 24 13.97 28.94 3.93
CA ILE A 24 14.74 29.05 5.18
C ILE A 24 16.18 29.46 4.88
N LYS A 25 16.80 28.94 3.82
CA LYS A 25 18.16 29.33 3.43
C LYS A 25 18.24 30.78 2.94
N ILE A 26 17.16 31.29 2.32
CA ILE A 26 17.06 32.69 1.88
C ILE A 26 16.92 33.63 3.08
N LYS A 27 16.03 33.31 4.02
CA LYS A 27 15.79 34.13 5.22
C LYS A 27 16.92 34.05 6.25
N PHE A 28 17.59 32.90 6.34
CA PHE A 28 18.72 32.68 7.23
C PHE A 28 19.95 32.23 6.41
N PRO A 29 20.65 33.16 5.73
CA PRO A 29 21.74 32.82 4.81
C PRO A 29 22.88 32.02 5.44
N LYS A 30 23.11 32.21 6.75
CA LYS A 30 24.13 31.49 7.53
C LYS A 30 23.70 30.09 7.95
N ALA A 31 22.41 29.75 7.87
CA ALA A 31 21.90 28.44 8.26
C ALA A 31 22.49 27.34 7.37
N LYS A 32 22.90 26.23 7.98
CA LYS A 32 23.49 25.07 7.30
C LYS A 32 22.38 24.17 6.74
N VAL A 33 21.77 24.61 5.65
CA VAL A 33 20.75 23.87 4.90
C VAL A 33 21.36 23.20 3.68
N LYS A 34 21.02 21.95 3.42
CA LYS A 34 21.38 21.22 2.19
C LYS A 34 20.13 20.57 1.58
N SER A 35 20.08 20.45 0.25
CA SER A 35 19.10 19.59 -0.41
C SER A 35 19.42 18.12 -0.10
N LEU A 36 18.39 17.31 0.13
CA LEU A 36 18.51 15.85 0.26
C LEU A 36 18.45 15.12 -1.10
N GLY A 37 18.32 15.87 -2.19
CA GLY A 37 18.30 15.34 -3.54
C GLY A 37 16.94 14.79 -3.98
N PRO A 38 16.91 14.10 -5.12
CA PRO A 38 15.69 13.56 -5.70
C PRO A 38 15.14 12.37 -4.91
N TRP A 39 13.82 12.33 -4.79
CA TRP A 39 13.06 11.17 -4.33
C TRP A 39 11.87 10.99 -5.27
N GLY A 40 11.50 9.74 -5.59
CA GLY A 40 10.30 9.44 -6.39
C GLY A 40 10.24 10.09 -7.78
N GLY A 41 11.37 10.44 -8.39
CA GLY A 41 11.41 11.09 -9.71
C GLY A 41 10.85 12.51 -9.74
N PHE A 42 10.71 13.16 -8.57
CA PHE A 42 10.27 14.54 -8.46
C PHE A 42 11.37 15.54 -8.87
N SER A 43 10.97 16.63 -9.53
CA SER A 43 11.88 17.70 -9.95
C SER A 43 12.40 18.51 -8.77
N GLU A 44 13.51 19.22 -8.98
CA GLU A 44 14.28 19.93 -7.94
C GLU A 44 13.43 20.86 -7.05
N LYS A 45 12.40 21.50 -7.62
CA LYS A 45 11.47 22.37 -6.87
C LYS A 45 10.71 21.64 -5.75
N TYR A 46 10.63 20.32 -5.78
CA TYR A 46 9.97 19.48 -4.78
C TYR A 46 10.96 18.74 -3.86
N HIS A 47 12.28 18.92 -4.05
CA HIS A 47 13.27 18.25 -3.20
C HIS A 47 13.19 18.76 -1.77
N ALA A 48 13.27 17.84 -0.82
CA ALA A 48 13.35 18.18 0.59
C ALA A 48 14.69 18.85 0.89
N ASN A 49 14.67 19.90 1.72
CA ASN A 49 15.88 20.50 2.27
C ASN A 49 16.01 20.13 3.74
N PHE A 50 17.24 19.94 4.21
CA PHE A 50 17.55 19.52 5.56
C PHE A 50 18.43 20.56 6.25
N LEU A 51 17.94 21.07 7.37
CA LEU A 51 18.68 21.93 8.28
C LEU A 51 19.54 21.06 9.19
N ASN A 52 20.84 21.30 9.17
CA ASN A 52 21.80 20.57 9.99
C ASN A 52 21.41 20.65 11.50
N PRO A 53 21.26 19.51 12.21
CA PRO A 53 20.94 19.47 13.64
C PRO A 53 21.91 20.22 14.57
N PHE A 54 23.11 20.56 14.10
CA PHE A 54 24.12 21.31 14.86
C PHE A 54 23.98 22.83 14.67
N ASP A 55 23.10 23.28 13.78
CA ASP A 55 22.82 24.69 13.57
C ASP A 55 21.97 25.23 14.73
N PRO A 56 22.29 26.39 15.32
CA PRO A 56 21.48 26.99 16.38
C PRO A 56 20.01 27.19 15.99
N LEU A 57 19.73 27.42 14.70
CA LEU A 57 18.37 27.58 14.18
C LEU A 57 17.53 26.30 14.36
N PHE A 58 18.15 25.12 14.36
CA PHE A 58 17.44 23.85 14.54
C PHE A 58 16.71 23.81 15.89
N ALA A 59 17.41 24.15 16.96
CA ALA A 59 16.83 24.19 18.30
C ALA A 59 15.77 25.30 18.46
N ASP A 60 15.91 26.42 17.73
CA ASP A 60 14.91 27.49 17.74
C ASP A 60 13.61 27.04 17.06
N ILE A 61 13.71 26.41 15.89
CA ILE A 61 12.56 25.86 15.16
C ILE A 61 11.89 24.77 15.98
N GLN A 62 12.66 23.82 16.55
CA GLN A 62 12.12 22.77 17.41
C GLN A 62 11.29 23.34 18.56
N ARG A 63 11.83 24.35 19.26
CA ARG A 63 11.15 24.98 20.39
C ARG A 63 9.82 25.57 19.95
N ARG A 64 9.82 26.35 18.88
CA ARG A 64 8.60 26.98 18.33
C ARG A 64 7.59 25.93 17.88
N PHE A 65 8.04 24.90 17.15
CA PHE A 65 7.20 23.82 16.66
C PHE A 65 6.49 23.09 17.80
N LEU A 66 7.25 22.64 18.81
CA LEU A 66 6.67 21.91 19.95
C LEU A 66 5.83 22.80 20.85
N THR A 67 6.18 24.09 21.02
CA THR A 67 5.33 25.03 21.76
C THR A 67 3.97 25.20 21.10
N GLU A 68 3.92 25.45 19.79
CA GLU A 68 2.63 25.62 19.09
C GLU A 68 1.85 24.30 19.00
N GLN A 69 2.52 23.17 18.75
CA GLN A 69 1.87 21.86 18.76
C GLN A 69 1.26 21.53 20.14
N THR A 70 2.02 21.71 21.22
CA THR A 70 1.55 21.42 22.58
C THR A 70 0.40 22.34 22.97
N LYS A 71 0.43 23.61 22.54
CA LYS A 71 -0.68 24.55 22.74
C LYS A 71 -1.95 24.09 22.02
N ALA A 72 -1.83 23.56 20.81
CA ALA A 72 -2.99 23.11 20.02
C ALA A 72 -3.54 21.75 20.48
N PHE A 73 -2.68 20.82 20.88
CA PHE A 73 -3.05 19.42 21.05
C PHE A 73 -2.71 18.82 22.41
N GLY A 74 -2.02 19.53 23.31
CA GLY A 74 -1.38 18.92 24.48
C GLY A 74 -0.21 18.01 24.08
N THR A 75 0.26 17.17 25.00
CA THR A 75 1.30 16.16 24.73
C THR A 75 1.07 14.91 25.56
N ASP A 76 1.48 13.77 25.02
CA ASP A 76 1.57 12.48 25.71
C ASP A 76 3.04 11.98 25.69
N HIS A 77 3.97 12.92 25.47
CA HIS A 77 5.43 12.76 25.54
C HIS A 77 6.06 11.84 24.49
N VAL A 78 5.30 11.20 23.59
CA VAL A 78 5.83 10.37 22.51
C VAL A 78 5.83 11.13 21.19
N TYR A 79 7.00 11.19 20.53
CA TYR A 79 7.20 11.93 19.30
C TYR A 79 7.70 11.05 18.14
N GLY A 80 6.97 11.04 17.02
CA GLY A 80 7.43 10.42 15.76
C GLY A 80 8.45 11.30 15.05
N ILE A 81 9.65 10.76 14.78
CA ILE A 81 10.75 11.51 14.16
C ILE A 81 11.54 10.59 13.23
N ASP A 82 11.59 10.91 11.93
CA ASP A 82 12.30 10.11 10.93
C ASP A 82 13.12 11.02 10.01
N PRO A 83 14.36 11.37 10.39
CA PRO A 83 15.13 12.38 9.67
C PRO A 83 15.66 11.92 8.31
N PHE A 84 15.77 10.61 8.09
CA PHE A 84 16.45 10.01 6.93
C PHE A 84 15.68 8.87 6.28
N ASN A 85 14.34 8.89 6.33
CA ASN A 85 13.53 7.90 5.65
C ASN A 85 13.65 8.02 4.12
N GLU A 86 14.20 6.99 3.47
CA GLU A 86 14.42 6.91 2.00
C GLU A 86 15.19 8.09 1.39
N VAL A 87 16.04 8.74 2.19
CA VAL A 87 16.87 9.86 1.76
C VAL A 87 18.28 9.70 2.33
N GLU A 88 19.26 10.25 1.63
CA GLU A 88 20.64 10.16 2.11
C GLU A 88 20.93 11.20 3.21
N PRO A 89 21.50 10.79 4.36
CA PRO A 89 21.99 11.74 5.34
C PRO A 89 23.14 12.56 4.76
N PRO A 90 23.40 13.77 5.27
CA PRO A 90 24.53 14.59 4.82
C PRO A 90 25.92 13.95 4.95
N SER A 91 26.06 12.88 5.72
CA SER A 91 27.26 12.06 5.83
C SER A 91 26.91 10.67 6.36
N TRP A 92 27.57 9.65 5.83
CA TRP A 92 27.45 8.25 6.28
C TRP A 92 28.46 7.86 7.36
N GLU A 93 29.25 8.82 7.86
CA GLU A 93 30.20 8.57 8.94
C GLU A 93 29.45 8.23 10.25
N PRO A 94 29.77 7.11 10.94
CA PRO A 94 29.11 6.73 12.19
C PRO A 94 29.10 7.87 13.23
N ALA A 95 30.20 8.61 13.35
CA ALA A 95 30.30 9.76 14.25
C ALA A 95 29.33 10.90 13.90
N TYR A 96 29.05 11.13 12.61
CA TYR A 96 28.05 12.10 12.18
C TYR A 96 26.63 11.63 12.56
N LEU A 97 26.30 10.37 12.25
CA LEU A 97 24.97 9.80 12.52
C LEU A 97 24.65 9.81 14.02
N ALA A 98 25.61 9.40 14.85
CA ALA A 98 25.49 9.47 16.31
C ALA A 98 25.24 10.90 16.79
N LYS A 99 26.04 11.87 16.30
CA LYS A 99 25.90 13.27 16.70
C LYS A 99 24.57 13.85 16.24
N ALA A 100 24.12 13.53 15.03
CA ALA A 100 22.84 13.99 14.48
C ALA A 100 21.66 13.47 15.30
N SER A 101 21.60 12.15 15.54
CA SER A 101 20.59 11.50 16.37
C SER A 101 20.53 12.11 17.78
N LYS A 102 21.68 12.25 18.45
CA LYS A 102 21.77 12.89 19.77
C LYS A 102 21.28 14.34 19.76
N ALA A 103 21.65 15.11 18.73
CA ALA A 103 21.26 16.52 18.62
C ALA A 103 19.76 16.70 18.41
N ILE A 104 19.14 15.86 17.57
CA ILE A 104 17.69 15.82 17.34
C ILE A 104 16.97 15.47 18.63
N TYR A 105 17.33 14.37 19.30
CA TYR A 105 16.69 14.01 20.57
C TYR A 105 16.85 15.11 21.64
N THR A 106 18.05 15.70 21.74
CA THR A 106 18.33 16.77 22.69
C THR A 106 17.49 18.03 22.43
N SER A 107 17.17 18.36 21.17
CA SER A 107 16.34 19.53 20.87
C SER A 107 14.91 19.35 21.39
N VAL A 108 14.35 18.14 21.26
CA VAL A 108 13.02 17.78 21.78
C VAL A 108 13.03 17.81 23.32
N ARG A 109 14.01 17.13 23.94
CA ARG A 109 14.19 17.08 25.41
C ARG A 109 14.42 18.44 26.08
N LYS A 110 14.84 19.45 25.33
CA LYS A 110 14.95 20.82 25.85
C LYS A 110 13.58 21.45 26.10
N VAL A 111 12.57 21.09 25.32
CA VAL A 111 11.19 21.57 25.45
C VAL A 111 10.39 20.67 26.37
N ASP A 112 10.45 19.35 26.14
CA ASP A 112 9.72 18.36 26.93
C ASP A 112 10.69 17.39 27.61
N LYS A 113 10.79 17.45 28.94
CA LYS A 113 11.69 16.60 29.71
C LYS A 113 11.27 15.13 29.70
N GLN A 114 10.04 14.78 29.36
CA GLN A 114 9.59 13.39 29.34
C GLN A 114 9.65 12.76 27.95
N ALA A 115 10.09 13.53 26.94
CA ALA A 115 10.07 13.12 25.54
C ALA A 115 10.73 11.75 25.28
N ASP A 116 9.97 10.91 24.57
CA ASP A 116 10.37 9.64 23.97
C ASP A 116 10.27 9.76 22.45
N TRP A 117 11.22 9.15 21.74
CA TRP A 117 11.29 9.18 20.28
C TRP A 117 10.78 7.86 19.70
N LEU A 118 9.71 7.88 18.92
CA LEU A 118 9.29 6.76 18.09
C LEU A 118 9.92 6.84 16.69
N GLN A 119 10.72 5.82 16.31
CA GLN A 119 11.54 5.78 15.09
C GLN A 119 11.16 4.57 14.23
N MET A 120 10.94 4.76 12.93
CA MET A 120 10.75 3.65 11.99
C MET A 120 12.07 2.91 11.73
N SER A 121 12.05 1.58 11.72
CA SER A 121 13.21 0.77 11.31
C SER A 121 13.34 0.62 9.78
N TRP A 122 12.34 1.10 9.00
CA TRP A 122 12.27 0.95 7.54
C TRP A 122 13.57 1.33 6.83
N MET A 123 14.19 2.45 7.22
CA MET A 123 15.43 2.91 6.60
C MET A 123 16.60 1.90 6.74
N PHE A 124 16.61 1.09 7.80
CA PHE A 124 17.61 0.05 8.01
C PHE A 124 17.39 -1.19 7.13
N TYR A 125 16.16 -1.41 6.67
CA TYR A 125 15.78 -2.45 5.72
C TYR A 125 15.99 -1.98 4.27
N ILE A 126 15.29 -0.92 3.85
CA ILE A 126 15.21 -0.51 2.43
C ILE A 126 16.57 -0.12 1.86
N ASP A 127 17.41 0.52 2.68
CA ASP A 127 18.76 0.97 2.33
C ASP A 127 19.84 0.19 3.09
N ARG A 128 19.62 -1.10 3.38
CA ARG A 128 20.52 -1.95 4.18
C ARG A 128 21.98 -1.94 3.71
N LYS A 129 22.22 -1.83 2.40
CA LYS A 129 23.58 -1.72 1.83
C LYS A 129 24.34 -0.48 2.33
N LYS A 130 23.61 0.59 2.65
CA LYS A 130 24.16 1.84 3.20
C LYS A 130 24.09 1.85 4.73
N TRP A 131 23.00 1.38 5.32
CA TRP A 131 22.86 1.24 6.78
C TRP A 131 23.56 -0.03 7.30
N THR A 132 24.90 0.04 7.39
CA THR A 132 25.73 -1.00 8.01
C THR A 132 25.49 -1.10 9.51
N ASP A 133 25.88 -2.20 10.14
CA ASP A 133 25.64 -2.44 11.57
C ASP A 133 26.27 -1.35 12.45
N GLU A 134 27.49 -0.93 12.10
CA GLU A 134 28.18 0.18 12.74
C GLU A 134 27.39 1.50 12.66
N ARG A 135 26.80 1.80 11.50
CA ARG A 135 26.00 3.02 11.28
C ARG A 135 24.68 2.98 12.03
N ILE A 136 23.98 1.84 11.99
CA ILE A 136 22.74 1.64 12.74
C ILE A 136 23.02 1.78 14.24
N LYS A 137 24.04 1.08 14.75
CA LYS A 137 24.43 1.16 16.16
C LYS A 137 24.79 2.59 16.56
N ALA A 138 25.57 3.29 15.76
CA ALA A 138 25.94 4.67 16.04
C ALA A 138 24.73 5.61 16.11
N PHE A 139 23.75 5.45 15.22
CA PHE A 139 22.52 6.23 15.22
C PHE A 139 21.63 5.93 16.44
N VAL A 140 21.36 4.64 16.70
CA VAL A 140 20.41 4.18 17.74
C VAL A 140 20.98 4.37 19.15
N ALA A 141 22.24 3.98 19.38
CA ALA A 141 22.87 4.05 20.71
C ALA A 141 23.24 5.47 21.15
N ALA A 142 23.10 6.47 20.26
CA ALA A 142 23.36 7.87 20.59
C ALA A 142 22.23 8.55 21.35
N VAL A 143 21.04 7.94 21.38
CA VAL A 143 19.92 8.34 22.24
C VAL A 143 19.98 7.54 23.54
N PRO A 144 19.69 8.14 24.70
CA PRO A 144 19.68 7.41 25.96
C PRO A 144 18.82 6.14 25.89
N LYS A 145 19.18 5.14 26.68
CA LYS A 145 18.41 3.91 26.79
C LYS A 145 16.96 4.23 27.20
N ASP A 146 16.01 3.51 26.64
CA ASP A 146 14.57 3.62 26.89
C ASP A 146 13.97 4.97 26.47
N LYS A 147 14.68 5.73 25.61
CA LYS A 147 14.26 7.04 25.07
C LYS A 147 14.09 7.07 23.55
N MET A 148 14.34 5.94 22.89
CA MET A 148 13.97 5.69 21.51
C MET A 148 13.25 4.36 21.45
N THR A 149 12.01 4.33 20.99
CA THR A 149 11.27 3.11 20.68
C THR A 149 11.30 2.90 19.17
N MET A 150 11.75 1.73 18.74
CA MET A 150 11.80 1.36 17.33
C MET A 150 10.47 0.73 16.90
N LEU A 151 9.90 1.16 15.77
CA LEU A 151 8.90 0.38 15.05
C LEU A 151 9.65 -0.58 14.14
N ASP A 152 9.70 -1.87 14.46
CA ASP A 152 10.29 -2.87 13.58
C ASP A 152 9.33 -3.13 12.40
N TYR A 153 9.59 -2.45 11.29
CA TYR A 153 8.55 -1.90 10.43
C TYR A 153 7.83 -2.90 9.52
N TYR A 154 8.48 -3.99 9.12
CA TYR A 154 8.01 -4.90 8.06
C TYR A 154 8.31 -6.36 8.43
N CYS A 155 7.90 -6.76 9.63
CA CYS A 155 8.39 -7.99 10.26
C CYS A 155 7.86 -9.27 9.61
N GLU A 156 6.75 -9.23 8.85
CA GLU A 156 6.25 -10.38 8.12
C GLU A 156 7.19 -10.85 6.99
N ASP A 157 8.11 -9.99 6.53
CA ASP A 157 9.10 -10.31 5.51
C ASP A 157 10.52 -10.21 6.06
N THR A 158 10.89 -9.08 6.68
CA THR A 158 12.23 -8.87 7.24
C THR A 158 12.19 -8.26 8.64
N GLU A 159 12.70 -9.01 9.63
CA GLU A 159 12.78 -8.61 11.03
C GLU A 159 14.12 -7.93 11.35
N VAL A 160 14.12 -6.60 11.57
CA VAL A 160 15.34 -5.83 11.84
C VAL A 160 15.94 -6.15 13.20
N TRP A 161 15.11 -6.52 14.19
CA TRP A 161 15.56 -6.86 15.53
C TRP A 161 16.58 -8.02 15.53
N LYS A 162 16.45 -8.99 14.59
CA LYS A 162 17.32 -10.17 14.50
C LYS A 162 18.79 -9.83 14.22
N PHE A 163 19.05 -8.87 13.33
CA PHE A 163 20.43 -8.49 12.96
C PHE A 163 20.92 -7.22 13.66
N THR A 164 20.11 -6.60 14.52
CA THR A 164 20.49 -5.43 15.33
C THR A 164 20.63 -5.75 16.82
N ASN A 165 20.66 -7.05 17.17
CA ASN A 165 20.69 -7.51 18.56
C ASN A 165 19.57 -6.86 19.40
N SER A 166 18.33 -6.99 18.91
CA SER A 166 17.13 -6.35 19.46
C SER A 166 17.31 -4.84 19.61
N HIS A 167 17.63 -4.17 18.50
CA HIS A 167 17.83 -2.72 18.40
C HIS A 167 18.84 -2.16 19.42
N TYR A 168 19.94 -2.89 19.65
CA TYR A 168 21.03 -2.52 20.54
C TYR A 168 20.59 -2.13 21.96
N GLY A 169 19.50 -2.73 22.45
CA GLY A 169 19.00 -2.48 23.80
C GLY A 169 17.88 -1.45 23.92
N GLN A 170 17.46 -0.82 22.81
CA GLN A 170 16.31 0.08 22.80
C GLN A 170 14.98 -0.71 22.74
N PRO A 171 13.91 -0.20 23.36
CA PRO A 171 12.57 -0.74 23.17
C PRO A 171 12.16 -0.82 21.70
N PHE A 172 11.36 -1.82 21.35
CA PHE A 172 10.77 -1.90 20.03
C PHE A 172 9.40 -2.56 20.00
N ILE A 173 8.66 -2.30 18.93
CA ILE A 173 7.34 -2.85 18.63
C ILE A 173 7.48 -3.67 17.36
N TRP A 174 7.11 -4.96 17.41
CA TRP A 174 7.05 -5.82 16.23
C TRP A 174 5.86 -5.39 15.37
N CYS A 175 6.09 -4.92 14.14
CA CYS A 175 5.03 -4.37 13.30
C CYS A 175 4.78 -5.21 12.05
N TYR A 176 3.49 -5.45 11.79
CA TYR A 176 2.98 -5.98 10.53
C TYR A 176 2.69 -4.81 9.57
N LEU A 177 3.40 -4.73 8.43
CA LEU A 177 3.13 -3.68 7.44
C LEU A 177 1.89 -4.02 6.61
N GLY A 178 1.84 -5.26 6.12
CA GLY A 178 0.71 -5.89 5.46
C GLY A 178 0.40 -5.41 4.06
N ASN A 179 0.81 -4.19 3.69
CA ASN A 179 0.45 -3.61 2.42
C ASN A 179 1.41 -2.48 1.97
N PHE A 180 1.60 -2.39 0.66
CA PHE A 180 2.26 -1.26 -0.01
C PHE A 180 1.28 -0.55 -0.93
N GLY A 181 1.21 0.78 -0.83
CA GLY A 181 0.39 1.66 -1.66
C GLY A 181 -1.12 1.64 -1.36
N GLY A 182 -1.60 0.78 -0.46
CA GLY A 182 -3.01 0.38 -0.33
C GLY A 182 -3.46 -0.56 -1.46
N ASN A 183 -2.54 -1.24 -2.13
CA ASN A 183 -2.83 -2.01 -3.33
C ASN A 183 -3.80 -3.16 -3.04
N THR A 184 -4.70 -3.42 -3.99
CA THR A 184 -5.75 -4.42 -3.86
C THR A 184 -5.27 -5.76 -4.41
N MET A 185 -4.41 -6.46 -3.69
CA MET A 185 -3.98 -7.83 -4.02
C MET A 185 -4.29 -8.74 -2.84
N LEU A 186 -4.78 -9.96 -3.09
CA LEU A 186 -4.83 -10.98 -2.04
C LEU A 186 -3.40 -11.42 -1.71
N ALA A 187 -2.93 -11.07 -0.51
CA ALA A 187 -1.59 -11.34 -0.04
C ALA A 187 -1.51 -11.34 1.50
N GLY A 188 -0.54 -12.08 2.03
CA GLY A 188 -0.38 -12.34 3.45
C GLY A 188 0.07 -13.78 3.69
N ASN A 189 0.61 -14.08 4.86
CA ASN A 189 0.97 -15.44 5.24
C ASN A 189 0.73 -15.61 6.75
N LEU A 190 -0.42 -16.19 7.11
CA LEU A 190 -0.82 -16.35 8.51
C LEU A 190 0.14 -17.27 9.27
N ALA A 191 0.58 -18.37 8.65
CA ALA A 191 1.46 -19.34 9.28
C ALA A 191 2.87 -18.75 9.55
N GLU A 192 3.41 -18.00 8.58
CA GLU A 192 4.70 -17.32 8.76
C GLU A 192 4.60 -16.20 9.80
N VAL A 193 3.52 -15.41 9.78
CA VAL A 193 3.29 -14.36 10.78
C VAL A 193 3.14 -14.95 12.18
N GLU A 194 2.39 -16.04 12.35
CA GLU A 194 2.30 -16.77 13.62
C GLU A 194 3.68 -17.18 14.13
N SER A 195 4.45 -17.87 13.27
CA SER A 195 5.76 -18.40 13.61
C SER A 195 6.73 -17.29 14.00
N ARG A 196 6.71 -16.18 13.26
CA ARG A 196 7.57 -15.02 13.55
C ARG A 196 7.17 -14.31 14.84
N MET A 197 5.88 -14.10 15.07
CA MET A 197 5.39 -13.49 16.30
C MET A 197 5.73 -14.35 17.53
N GLU A 198 5.53 -15.67 17.44
CA GLU A 198 5.95 -16.62 18.50
C GLU A 198 7.45 -16.54 18.76
N ASN A 199 8.25 -16.59 17.71
CA ASN A 199 9.70 -16.46 17.83
C ASN A 199 10.11 -15.10 18.46
N ALA A 200 9.48 -13.99 18.06
CA ALA A 200 9.77 -12.69 18.65
C ALA A 200 9.38 -12.64 20.14
N LEU A 201 8.18 -13.10 20.50
CA LEU A 201 7.70 -13.13 21.89
C LEU A 201 8.59 -13.99 22.81
N GLN A 202 9.16 -15.08 22.29
CA GLN A 202 10.02 -15.98 23.07
C GLN A 202 11.49 -15.54 23.10
N HIS A 203 12.00 -14.90 22.04
CA HIS A 203 13.44 -14.74 21.82
C HIS A 203 13.94 -13.32 21.62
N ALA A 204 13.07 -12.32 21.43
CA ALA A 204 13.50 -10.93 21.27
C ALA A 204 14.03 -10.29 22.56
N GLY A 205 13.74 -10.89 23.72
CA GLY A 205 14.08 -10.37 25.04
C GLY A 205 13.18 -9.24 25.50
N ILE A 206 13.51 -8.66 26.68
CA ILE A 206 12.68 -7.67 27.39
C ILE A 206 12.46 -6.34 26.63
N ASN A 207 13.18 -6.12 25.54
CA ASN A 207 13.07 -4.90 24.74
C ASN A 207 11.88 -4.93 23.78
N LEU A 208 11.32 -6.12 23.48
CA LEU A 208 10.06 -6.20 22.76
C LEU A 208 8.94 -5.73 23.70
N GLN A 209 8.37 -4.57 23.41
CA GLN A 209 7.37 -3.91 24.27
C GLN A 209 5.98 -3.82 23.62
N GLY A 210 5.82 -4.32 22.41
CA GLY A 210 4.50 -4.35 21.78
C GLY A 210 4.47 -5.05 20.43
N ILE A 211 3.25 -5.25 19.97
CA ILE A 211 2.89 -5.68 18.62
C ILE A 211 2.07 -4.54 18.00
N GLY A 212 2.28 -4.27 16.72
CA GLY A 212 1.59 -3.18 16.02
C GLY A 212 1.43 -3.44 14.53
N SER A 213 0.91 -2.43 13.84
CA SER A 213 0.84 -2.39 12.38
C SER A 213 1.25 -1.02 11.85
N THR A 214 1.93 -1.03 10.70
CA THR A 214 2.59 0.12 10.05
C THR A 214 2.01 0.41 8.67
N LEU A 215 0.77 -0.03 8.41
CA LEU A 215 0.11 -0.02 7.11
C LEU A 215 0.25 1.29 6.32
N GLU A 216 0.57 1.18 5.03
CA GLU A 216 0.51 2.32 4.09
C GLU A 216 -0.93 2.67 3.70
N GLY A 217 -1.86 1.72 3.78
CA GLY A 217 -3.27 1.92 3.53
C GLY A 217 -4.08 0.68 3.87
N PHE A 218 -5.36 0.87 4.20
CA PHE A 218 -6.29 -0.25 4.34
C PHE A 218 -6.51 -0.91 2.98
N ASP A 219 -6.29 -2.21 2.93
CA ASP A 219 -6.26 -2.98 1.70
C ASP A 219 -7.41 -3.99 1.62
N VAL A 220 -7.18 -5.10 0.93
CA VAL A 220 -8.17 -6.16 0.71
C VAL A 220 -7.94 -7.42 1.56
N ASN A 221 -7.10 -7.33 2.59
CA ASN A 221 -6.65 -8.46 3.41
C ASN A 221 -6.95 -8.28 4.92
N PRO A 222 -8.21 -7.98 5.32
CA PRO A 222 -8.54 -7.73 6.73
C PRO A 222 -8.16 -8.90 7.66
N VAL A 223 -8.18 -10.14 7.15
CA VAL A 223 -7.80 -11.36 7.87
C VAL A 223 -6.44 -11.27 8.53
N MET A 224 -5.48 -10.59 7.91
CA MET A 224 -4.13 -10.48 8.45
C MET A 224 -4.08 -9.53 9.64
N TYR A 225 -4.80 -8.41 9.59
CA TYR A 225 -4.81 -7.42 10.66
C TYR A 225 -5.61 -7.91 11.87
N ASP A 226 -6.77 -8.55 11.63
CA ASP A 226 -7.54 -9.20 12.68
C ASP A 226 -6.67 -10.25 13.40
N TYR A 227 -5.95 -11.11 12.65
CA TYR A 227 -5.05 -12.09 13.24
C TYR A 227 -3.94 -11.45 14.08
N VAL A 228 -3.21 -10.46 13.53
CA VAL A 228 -2.08 -9.82 14.22
C VAL A 228 -2.52 -9.17 15.54
N PHE A 229 -3.66 -8.47 15.53
CA PHE A 229 -4.15 -7.81 16.74
C PHE A 229 -4.77 -8.78 17.74
N GLU A 230 -5.42 -9.86 17.29
CA GLU A 230 -5.91 -10.91 18.21
C GLU A 230 -4.75 -11.69 18.83
N LYS A 231 -3.72 -12.00 18.04
CA LYS A 231 -2.51 -12.71 18.49
C LYS A 231 -1.81 -11.99 19.63
N ALA A 232 -1.83 -10.66 19.65
CA ALA A 232 -1.28 -9.85 20.74
C ALA A 232 -1.92 -10.11 22.12
N TRP A 233 -3.11 -10.72 22.16
CA TRP A 233 -3.84 -11.07 23.39
C TRP A 233 -3.81 -12.58 23.72
N SER A 234 -3.03 -13.37 22.98
CA SER A 234 -2.93 -14.81 23.20
C SER A 234 -1.78 -15.17 24.14
N ASP A 235 -1.97 -16.23 24.94
CA ASP A 235 -0.97 -16.72 25.92
C ASP A 235 0.07 -17.69 25.32
N GLY A 236 0.06 -17.90 24.01
CA GLY A 236 0.96 -18.83 23.32
C GLY A 236 0.55 -19.14 21.88
N PRO A 237 1.17 -20.16 21.24
CA PRO A 237 0.93 -20.49 19.84
C PRO A 237 -0.55 -20.66 19.50
N VAL A 238 -0.95 -20.16 18.32
CA VAL A 238 -2.33 -20.21 17.84
C VAL A 238 -2.41 -21.17 16.65
N ALA A 239 -3.31 -22.17 16.73
CA ALA A 239 -3.55 -23.08 15.63
C ALA A 239 -4.29 -22.36 14.49
N ILE A 240 -3.58 -21.95 13.45
CA ILE A 240 -4.13 -21.20 12.29
C ILE A 240 -5.40 -21.85 11.70
N PRO A 241 -5.48 -23.18 11.48
CA PRO A 241 -6.72 -23.77 10.97
C PRO A 241 -7.92 -23.55 11.89
N ALA A 242 -7.75 -23.65 13.21
CA ALA A 242 -8.84 -23.42 14.15
C ALA A 242 -9.23 -21.93 14.21
N TRP A 243 -8.26 -21.03 14.15
CA TRP A 243 -8.53 -19.59 14.08
C TRP A 243 -9.29 -19.21 12.79
N ILE A 244 -8.90 -19.79 11.64
CA ILE A 244 -9.59 -19.58 10.37
C ILE A 244 -11.02 -20.14 10.36
N ASP A 245 -11.28 -21.21 11.10
CA ASP A 245 -12.63 -21.71 11.29
C ASP A 245 -13.51 -20.65 11.96
N HIS A 246 -13.06 -20.03 13.05
CA HIS A 246 -13.77 -18.94 13.73
C HIS A 246 -13.91 -17.69 12.85
N TRP A 247 -12.88 -17.35 12.08
CA TRP A 247 -12.93 -16.28 11.09
C TRP A 247 -14.05 -16.48 10.07
N ALA A 248 -14.21 -17.72 9.59
CA ALA A 248 -15.23 -18.09 8.62
C ALA A 248 -16.65 -18.11 9.20
N GLU A 249 -16.81 -18.47 10.48
CA GLU A 249 -18.11 -18.47 11.18
C GLU A 249 -18.74 -17.07 11.23
N MET A 250 -17.94 -16.01 11.39
CA MET A 250 -18.43 -14.62 11.36
C MET A 250 -18.97 -14.20 9.98
N ARG A 251 -18.52 -14.86 8.91
CA ARG A 251 -18.83 -14.53 7.51
C ARG A 251 -19.96 -15.35 6.94
N GLY A 252 -19.96 -16.66 7.21
CA GLY A 252 -20.97 -17.60 6.71
C GLY A 252 -22.02 -18.01 7.73
N GLY A 253 -21.86 -17.61 9.00
CA GLY A 253 -22.57 -18.19 10.13
C GLY A 253 -21.93 -19.51 10.60
N VAL A 254 -22.27 -19.93 11.82
CA VAL A 254 -21.65 -21.06 12.55
C VAL A 254 -21.69 -22.41 11.81
N ALA A 255 -22.56 -22.58 10.80
CA ALA A 255 -22.81 -23.88 10.15
C ALA A 255 -22.74 -23.87 8.60
N ASP A 256 -21.97 -22.94 8.01
CA ASP A 256 -21.72 -22.96 6.56
C ASP A 256 -20.41 -23.67 6.20
N ALA A 257 -20.52 -24.96 5.87
CA ALA A 257 -19.38 -25.79 5.48
C ALA A 257 -18.67 -25.31 4.21
N ASN A 258 -19.36 -24.59 3.31
CA ASN A 258 -18.74 -24.08 2.09
C ASN A 258 -17.86 -22.87 2.38
N VAL A 259 -18.36 -21.91 3.18
CA VAL A 259 -17.58 -20.73 3.59
C VAL A 259 -16.36 -21.15 4.41
N LYS A 260 -16.55 -22.10 5.34
CA LYS A 260 -15.46 -22.71 6.12
C LYS A 260 -14.39 -23.33 5.22
N SER A 261 -14.80 -24.16 4.26
CA SER A 261 -13.87 -24.80 3.31
C SER A 261 -13.16 -23.77 2.41
N ALA A 262 -13.86 -22.73 1.96
CA ALA A 262 -13.29 -21.67 1.15
C ALA A 262 -12.17 -20.93 1.90
N TRP A 263 -12.40 -20.58 3.16
CA TRP A 263 -11.42 -19.87 3.99
C TRP A 263 -10.23 -20.73 4.40
N GLN A 264 -10.42 -22.02 4.67
CA GLN A 264 -9.30 -22.96 4.85
C GLN A 264 -8.41 -23.00 3.60
N LEU A 265 -9.00 -23.11 2.42
CA LEU A 265 -8.25 -23.10 1.15
C LEU A 265 -7.60 -21.75 0.87
N LEU A 266 -8.23 -20.62 1.22
CA LEU A 266 -7.59 -19.30 1.14
C LEU A 266 -6.33 -19.23 2.00
N ALA A 267 -6.43 -19.64 3.27
CA ALA A 267 -5.31 -19.64 4.20
C ALA A 267 -4.18 -20.57 3.75
N GLU A 268 -4.51 -21.76 3.23
CA GLU A 268 -3.52 -22.76 2.82
C GLU A 268 -2.86 -22.43 1.47
N LYS A 269 -3.66 -22.00 0.48
CA LYS A 269 -3.21 -21.92 -0.91
C LYS A 269 -2.90 -20.50 -1.38
N VAL A 270 -3.56 -19.47 -0.85
CA VAL A 270 -3.51 -18.10 -1.39
C VAL A 270 -2.74 -17.17 -0.46
N TYR A 271 -3.05 -17.19 0.84
CA TYR A 271 -2.30 -16.46 1.87
C TYR A 271 -1.02 -17.22 2.25
N ASN A 272 -0.11 -17.34 1.27
CA ASN A 272 1.13 -18.11 1.39
C ASN A 272 2.42 -17.26 1.25
N SER A 273 2.30 -15.94 1.08
CA SER A 273 3.44 -15.03 0.95
C SER A 273 3.13 -13.64 1.50
N PRO A 274 4.08 -12.96 2.16
CA PRO A 274 3.86 -11.59 2.62
C PRO A 274 3.55 -10.65 1.45
N ALA A 275 2.83 -9.56 1.73
CA ALA A 275 2.59 -8.52 0.74
C ALA A 275 3.90 -7.87 0.30
N LYS A 276 4.09 -7.60 -0.99
CA LYS A 276 5.35 -7.05 -1.53
C LYS A 276 5.14 -5.72 -2.23
N LEU A 277 6.24 -4.96 -2.35
CA LEU A 277 6.28 -3.73 -3.13
C LEU A 277 5.76 -3.95 -4.55
N GLY A 278 4.83 -3.10 -4.96
CA GLY A 278 4.26 -3.09 -6.31
C GLY A 278 3.31 -4.23 -6.63
N GLN A 279 2.96 -5.12 -5.69
CA GLN A 279 2.08 -6.25 -5.98
C GLN A 279 0.67 -5.78 -6.40
N ALA A 280 0.22 -6.17 -7.60
CA ALA A 280 -1.08 -5.79 -8.15
C ALA A 280 -1.46 -6.67 -9.35
N THR A 281 -2.76 -6.85 -9.61
CA THR A 281 -3.22 -7.54 -10.82
C THR A 281 -2.85 -6.76 -12.09
N LEU A 282 -2.58 -7.46 -13.19
CA LEU A 282 -2.15 -6.83 -14.45
C LEU A 282 -3.22 -5.87 -15.01
N THR A 283 -4.48 -6.04 -14.63
CA THR A 283 -5.57 -5.09 -14.93
C THR A 283 -5.20 -3.65 -14.58
N ASN A 284 -4.48 -3.46 -13.47
CA ASN A 284 -4.15 -2.15 -12.92
C ASN A 284 -2.83 -1.59 -13.49
N ALA A 285 -2.12 -2.37 -14.30
CA ALA A 285 -0.84 -1.96 -14.86
C ALA A 285 -1.00 -0.91 -15.95
N LYS A 286 0.00 -0.06 -16.08
CA LYS A 286 0.20 0.72 -17.30
C LYS A 286 0.61 -0.25 -18.41
N PRO A 287 -0.13 -0.30 -19.54
CA PRO A 287 0.17 -1.25 -20.60
C PRO A 287 1.60 -1.11 -21.15
N TYR A 288 2.22 -2.24 -21.45
CA TYR A 288 3.49 -2.37 -22.14
C TYR A 288 3.31 -3.37 -23.29
N LEU A 289 4.24 -3.47 -24.23
CA LEU A 289 4.17 -4.45 -25.34
C LEU A 289 5.22 -5.56 -25.17
N ALA A 290 6.44 -5.18 -24.83
CA ALA A 290 7.56 -6.05 -24.53
C ALA A 290 8.26 -5.62 -23.23
N GLY A 291 8.99 -6.55 -22.62
CA GLY A 291 9.66 -6.33 -21.33
C GLY A 291 8.80 -6.73 -20.14
N GLU A 292 9.21 -6.29 -18.95
CA GLU A 292 8.54 -6.58 -17.70
C GLU A 292 7.54 -5.47 -17.32
N PRO A 293 6.51 -5.79 -16.51
CA PRO A 293 5.68 -4.78 -15.88
C PRO A 293 6.50 -3.71 -15.16
N HIS A 294 5.94 -2.52 -15.07
CA HIS A 294 6.52 -1.48 -14.23
C HIS A 294 6.59 -1.94 -12.76
N TRP A 295 7.63 -1.53 -12.03
CA TRP A 295 7.90 -2.03 -10.67
C TRP A 295 6.77 -1.79 -9.67
N THR A 296 5.87 -0.85 -9.95
CA THR A 296 4.69 -0.52 -9.16
C THR A 296 3.49 -1.45 -9.38
N THR A 297 3.55 -2.33 -10.39
CA THR A 297 2.46 -3.27 -10.73
C THR A 297 3.03 -4.62 -11.16
N GLN A 298 3.25 -5.50 -10.20
CA GLN A 298 3.80 -6.84 -10.33
C GLN A 298 2.69 -7.90 -10.13
N PRO A 299 2.25 -8.59 -11.21
CA PRO A 299 1.08 -9.48 -11.17
C PRO A 299 1.38 -10.91 -10.76
N ALA A 300 2.65 -11.27 -10.55
CA ALA A 300 3.03 -12.63 -10.21
C ALA A 300 2.39 -13.07 -8.88
N THR A 301 1.88 -14.31 -8.85
CA THR A 301 1.29 -14.94 -7.66
C THR A 301 2.00 -16.23 -7.30
N GLY A 302 2.02 -16.55 -6.01
CA GLY A 302 2.58 -17.82 -5.49
C GLY A 302 1.58 -18.97 -5.49
N TYR A 303 0.47 -18.85 -6.20
CA TYR A 303 -0.66 -19.79 -6.16
C TYR A 303 -1.29 -19.95 -7.53
N ARG A 304 -2.07 -21.02 -7.72
CA ARG A 304 -2.74 -21.30 -8.99
C ARG A 304 -4.12 -20.65 -9.01
N ASN A 305 -4.49 -20.05 -10.15
CA ASN A 305 -5.78 -19.40 -10.29
C ASN A 305 -6.94 -20.39 -10.25
N LYS A 306 -6.75 -21.66 -10.65
CA LYS A 306 -7.80 -22.68 -10.51
C LYS A 306 -8.15 -23.02 -9.06
N ASP A 307 -7.19 -22.93 -8.14
CA ASP A 307 -7.44 -23.12 -6.72
C ASP A 307 -8.29 -21.95 -6.18
N LEU A 308 -7.97 -20.73 -6.61
CA LEU A 308 -8.77 -19.53 -6.28
C LEU A 308 -10.18 -19.55 -6.92
N LEU A 309 -10.31 -20.06 -8.16
CA LEU A 309 -11.61 -20.28 -8.81
C LEU A 309 -12.46 -21.28 -8.02
N ARG A 310 -11.86 -22.35 -7.50
CA ARG A 310 -12.56 -23.31 -6.64
C ARG A 310 -13.02 -22.68 -5.33
N ILE A 311 -12.21 -21.81 -4.73
CA ILE A 311 -12.60 -21.03 -3.55
C ILE A 311 -13.80 -20.14 -3.87
N TRP A 312 -13.80 -19.45 -5.02
CA TRP A 312 -14.93 -18.64 -5.46
C TRP A 312 -16.22 -19.47 -5.61
N GLU A 313 -16.12 -20.66 -6.20
CA GLU A 313 -17.23 -21.61 -6.33
C GLU A 313 -17.81 -22.06 -4.98
N LEU A 314 -16.96 -22.23 -3.96
CA LEU A 314 -17.41 -22.56 -2.61
C LEU A 314 -18.15 -21.37 -1.98
N LEU A 315 -17.62 -20.16 -2.10
CA LEU A 315 -18.29 -18.95 -1.57
C LEU A 315 -19.68 -18.74 -2.20
N LEU A 316 -19.85 -19.01 -3.50
CA LEU A 316 -21.15 -18.94 -4.19
C LEU A 316 -22.22 -19.87 -3.60
N LYS A 317 -21.80 -20.96 -2.95
CA LYS A 317 -22.67 -21.98 -2.32
C LYS A 317 -23.01 -21.66 -0.86
N ALA A 318 -22.64 -20.48 -0.36
CA ALA A 318 -23.04 -20.04 0.97
C ALA A 318 -24.57 -19.97 1.12
N LYS A 319 -25.06 -20.30 2.31
CA LYS A 319 -26.47 -20.30 2.69
C LYS A 319 -26.98 -18.88 2.95
N ASP A 320 -26.25 -18.10 3.75
CA ASP A 320 -26.59 -16.71 4.05
C ASP A 320 -25.90 -15.75 3.09
N LYS A 321 -26.64 -15.31 2.08
CA LYS A 321 -26.17 -14.39 1.05
C LYS A 321 -26.38 -12.91 1.40
N GLN A 322 -26.96 -12.63 2.57
CA GLN A 322 -27.24 -11.27 3.06
C GLN A 322 -26.16 -10.76 4.01
N ASN A 323 -25.26 -11.64 4.50
CA ASN A 323 -24.13 -11.23 5.32
C ASN A 323 -23.15 -10.36 4.49
N GLY A 324 -22.99 -9.10 4.89
CA GLY A 324 -22.11 -8.14 4.21
C GLY A 324 -20.63 -8.55 4.21
N LEU A 325 -20.14 -9.28 5.22
CA LEU A 325 -18.78 -9.79 5.24
C LEU A 325 -18.56 -10.87 4.17
N TRP A 326 -19.54 -11.76 4.00
CA TRP A 326 -19.51 -12.73 2.90
C TRP A 326 -19.61 -12.05 1.53
N GLN A 327 -20.44 -11.02 1.37
CA GLN A 327 -20.56 -10.27 0.11
C GLN A 327 -19.23 -9.59 -0.26
N TYR A 328 -18.51 -9.06 0.74
CA TYR A 328 -17.16 -8.55 0.57
C TYR A 328 -16.21 -9.64 0.08
N ASP A 329 -16.14 -10.78 0.77
CA ASP A 329 -15.23 -11.88 0.44
C ASP A 329 -15.50 -12.45 -0.95
N LEU A 330 -16.78 -12.67 -1.28
CA LEU A 330 -17.22 -13.17 -2.57
C LEU A 330 -16.74 -12.25 -3.71
N THR A 331 -16.98 -10.95 -3.57
CA THR A 331 -16.58 -9.93 -4.55
C THR A 331 -15.05 -9.81 -4.63
N ASN A 332 -14.34 -9.84 -3.50
CA ASN A 332 -12.89 -9.70 -3.45
C ASN A 332 -12.16 -10.91 -4.07
N VAL A 333 -12.64 -12.13 -3.80
CA VAL A 333 -12.12 -13.35 -4.42
C VAL A 333 -12.40 -13.34 -5.91
N GLY A 334 -13.63 -13.03 -6.34
CA GLY A 334 -13.97 -12.93 -7.77
C GLY A 334 -13.10 -11.91 -8.51
N ARG A 335 -12.88 -10.74 -7.90
CA ARG A 335 -11.98 -9.69 -8.42
C ARG A 335 -10.57 -10.23 -8.65
N GLN A 336 -10.02 -10.97 -7.68
CA GLN A 336 -8.68 -11.55 -7.80
C GLN A 336 -8.63 -12.65 -8.88
N VAL A 337 -9.63 -13.52 -8.97
CA VAL A 337 -9.72 -14.58 -9.99
C VAL A 337 -9.69 -13.99 -11.40
N LEU A 338 -10.54 -12.98 -11.65
CA LEU A 338 -10.64 -12.33 -12.95
C LEU A 338 -9.39 -11.48 -13.25
N GLY A 339 -8.84 -10.80 -12.23
CA GLY A 339 -7.59 -10.06 -12.35
C GLY A 339 -6.39 -10.93 -12.72
N ASN A 340 -6.32 -12.15 -12.18
CA ASN A 340 -5.34 -13.17 -12.56
C ASN A 340 -5.56 -13.66 -14.00
N HIS A 341 -6.80 -13.96 -14.38
CA HIS A 341 -7.13 -14.45 -15.74
C HIS A 341 -6.77 -13.42 -16.83
N PHE A 342 -6.84 -12.13 -16.52
CA PHE A 342 -6.43 -11.07 -17.44
C PHE A 342 -4.98 -11.21 -17.91
N ALA A 343 -4.06 -11.73 -17.07
CA ALA A 343 -2.68 -11.98 -17.45
C ALA A 343 -2.56 -13.07 -18.54
N ASN A 344 -3.31 -14.17 -18.42
CA ASN A 344 -3.33 -15.24 -19.43
C ASN A 344 -3.85 -14.74 -20.79
N LEU A 345 -4.92 -13.93 -20.76
CA LEU A 345 -5.45 -13.30 -21.98
C LEU A 345 -4.42 -12.36 -22.62
N TYR A 346 -3.66 -11.63 -21.81
CA TYR A 346 -2.62 -10.73 -22.30
C TYR A 346 -1.45 -11.50 -22.93
N GLU A 347 -1.01 -12.60 -22.32
CA GLU A 347 0.00 -13.48 -22.91
C GLU A 347 -0.46 -14.07 -24.25
N HIS A 348 -1.75 -14.45 -24.35
CA HIS A 348 -2.33 -14.86 -25.61
C HIS A 348 -2.34 -13.74 -26.65
N PHE A 349 -2.70 -12.51 -26.27
CA PHE A 349 -2.63 -11.33 -27.15
C PHE A 349 -1.19 -11.11 -27.67
N GLN A 350 -0.18 -11.21 -26.82
CA GLN A 350 1.22 -11.07 -27.20
C GLN A 350 1.67 -12.16 -28.19
N ARG A 351 1.22 -13.41 -28.02
CA ARG A 351 1.47 -14.48 -28.98
C ARG A 351 0.83 -14.20 -30.34
N CYS A 352 -0.42 -13.74 -30.36
CA CYS A 352 -1.11 -13.37 -31.59
C CYS A 352 -0.43 -12.20 -32.31
N TYR A 353 0.05 -11.21 -31.55
CA TYR A 353 0.87 -10.11 -32.07
C TYR A 353 2.16 -10.61 -32.73
N ALA A 354 2.89 -11.52 -32.07
CA ALA A 354 4.11 -12.12 -32.61
C ALA A 354 3.85 -12.91 -33.91
N GLN A 355 2.69 -13.57 -34.01
CA GLN A 355 2.26 -14.32 -35.19
C GLN A 355 1.61 -13.45 -36.28
N ARG A 356 1.37 -12.16 -36.01
CA ARG A 356 0.61 -11.23 -36.86
C ARG A 356 -0.82 -11.71 -37.15
N ASP A 357 -1.43 -12.46 -36.24
CA ASP A 357 -2.83 -12.84 -36.34
C ASP A 357 -3.72 -11.67 -35.90
N ILE A 358 -4.02 -10.77 -36.84
CA ILE A 358 -4.80 -9.56 -36.57
C ILE A 358 -6.21 -9.89 -36.08
N SER A 359 -6.82 -10.96 -36.60
CA SER A 359 -8.18 -11.35 -36.22
C SER A 359 -8.22 -11.78 -34.77
N GLU A 360 -7.28 -12.65 -34.36
CA GLU A 360 -7.22 -13.13 -32.99
C GLU A 360 -6.72 -12.05 -32.01
N MET A 361 -5.85 -11.14 -32.45
CA MET A 361 -5.50 -9.95 -31.67
C MET A 361 -6.74 -9.11 -31.32
N GLN A 362 -7.60 -8.83 -32.30
CA GLN A 362 -8.81 -8.04 -32.10
C GLN A 362 -9.79 -8.77 -31.16
N SER A 363 -10.05 -10.05 -31.42
CA SER A 363 -10.88 -10.91 -30.57
C SER A 363 -10.37 -10.95 -29.11
N THR A 364 -9.06 -11.08 -28.92
CA THR A 364 -8.44 -11.10 -27.58
C THR A 364 -8.54 -9.75 -26.89
N ALA A 365 -8.26 -8.65 -27.60
CA ALA A 365 -8.42 -7.30 -27.06
C ALA A 365 -9.87 -7.03 -26.61
N ASP A 366 -10.86 -7.46 -27.39
CA ASP A 366 -12.27 -7.28 -27.05
C ASP A 366 -12.67 -8.11 -25.82
N ARG A 367 -12.18 -9.36 -25.70
CA ARG A 367 -12.35 -10.19 -24.50
C ARG A 367 -11.73 -9.53 -23.25
N MET A 368 -10.53 -8.98 -23.38
CA MET A 368 -9.84 -8.30 -22.28
C MET A 368 -10.55 -7.02 -21.84
N LEU A 369 -11.04 -6.21 -22.79
CA LEU A 369 -11.81 -5.01 -22.50
C LEU A 369 -13.20 -5.33 -21.93
N SER A 370 -13.82 -6.45 -22.33
CA SER A 370 -15.04 -6.96 -21.69
C SER A 370 -14.75 -7.41 -20.25
N LEU A 371 -13.65 -8.13 -20.01
CA LEU A 371 -13.27 -8.55 -18.65
C LEU A 371 -13.11 -7.35 -17.72
N LEU A 372 -12.47 -6.27 -18.17
CA LEU A 372 -12.33 -5.06 -17.34
C LEU A 372 -13.66 -4.37 -17.05
N THR A 373 -14.62 -4.41 -17.97
CA THR A 373 -16.00 -3.96 -17.69
C THR A 373 -16.65 -4.85 -16.64
N ASP A 374 -16.57 -6.16 -16.82
CA ASP A 374 -17.17 -7.14 -15.91
C ASP A 374 -16.56 -7.07 -14.51
N VAL A 375 -15.26 -6.84 -14.38
CA VAL A 375 -14.59 -6.59 -13.08
C VAL A 375 -15.11 -5.31 -12.45
N ASP A 376 -15.31 -4.23 -13.21
CA ASP A 376 -15.88 -2.99 -12.68
C ASP A 376 -17.31 -3.19 -12.15
N ASP A 377 -18.14 -3.94 -12.89
CA ASP A 377 -19.51 -4.27 -12.51
C ASP A 377 -19.55 -5.21 -11.28
N LEU A 378 -18.63 -6.18 -11.22
CA LEU A 378 -18.44 -7.05 -10.05
C LEU A 378 -18.15 -6.24 -8.78
N LEU A 379 -17.25 -5.25 -8.89
CA LEU A 379 -16.83 -4.41 -7.76
C LEU A 379 -17.95 -3.52 -7.23
N ALA A 380 -19.01 -3.26 -8.02
CA ALA A 380 -20.21 -2.58 -7.54
C ALA A 380 -20.96 -3.39 -6.48
N GLY A 381 -20.68 -4.70 -6.35
CA GLY A 381 -21.29 -5.59 -5.37
C GLY A 381 -20.90 -5.32 -3.91
N HIS A 382 -19.96 -4.40 -3.62
CA HIS A 382 -19.68 -4.01 -2.23
C HIS A 382 -19.12 -2.58 -2.13
N PRO A 383 -19.59 -1.73 -1.18
CA PRO A 383 -19.18 -0.32 -1.07
C PRO A 383 -17.70 -0.09 -0.74
N SER A 384 -17.00 -1.11 -0.23
CA SER A 384 -15.54 -1.05 0.01
C SER A 384 -14.71 -0.93 -1.28
N PHE A 385 -15.30 -1.21 -2.44
CA PHE A 385 -14.61 -1.13 -3.73
C PHE A 385 -15.09 0.05 -4.59
N SER A 386 -15.37 1.21 -3.99
CA SER A 386 -16.00 2.34 -4.68
C SER A 386 -15.06 3.54 -4.85
N LEU A 387 -14.77 3.91 -6.10
CA LEU A 387 -14.11 5.18 -6.42
C LEU A 387 -14.97 6.38 -6.00
N ASP A 388 -16.29 6.26 -6.16
CA ASP A 388 -17.22 7.34 -5.85
C ASP A 388 -17.20 7.68 -4.36
N LYS A 389 -17.14 6.67 -3.48
CA LYS A 389 -16.94 6.88 -2.04
C LYS A 389 -15.65 7.65 -1.76
N TRP A 390 -14.52 7.20 -2.30
CA TRP A 390 -13.21 7.84 -2.13
C TRP A 390 -13.21 9.31 -2.55
N ILE A 391 -13.77 9.62 -3.72
CA ILE A 391 -13.83 11.00 -4.21
C ILE A 391 -14.84 11.83 -3.42
N SER A 392 -15.98 11.25 -3.02
CA SER A 392 -17.00 11.97 -2.25
C SER A 392 -16.47 12.37 -0.88
N GLU A 393 -15.72 11.48 -0.21
CA GLU A 393 -15.02 11.76 1.05
C GLU A 393 -13.94 12.84 0.86
N ALA A 394 -13.16 12.79 -0.21
CA ALA A 394 -12.18 13.84 -0.52
C ALA A 394 -12.86 15.20 -0.75
N ARG A 395 -13.96 15.23 -1.50
CA ARG A 395 -14.74 16.47 -1.73
C ARG A 395 -15.39 16.97 -0.44
N ALA A 396 -15.73 16.11 0.51
CA ALA A 396 -16.30 16.53 1.79
C ALA A 396 -15.32 17.36 2.65
N LEU A 397 -14.01 17.28 2.38
CA LEU A 397 -12.99 18.11 3.03
C LEU A 397 -13.02 19.58 2.59
N GLY A 398 -13.61 19.88 1.43
CA GLY A 398 -13.65 21.23 0.86
C GLY A 398 -14.91 22.01 1.25
N THR A 399 -14.74 23.27 1.63
CA THR A 399 -15.85 24.17 2.03
C THR A 399 -16.54 24.86 0.85
N ASN A 400 -15.87 24.93 -0.30
CA ASN A 400 -16.36 25.56 -1.53
C ASN A 400 -15.95 24.77 -2.77
N THR A 401 -16.54 25.06 -3.94
CA THR A 401 -16.30 24.29 -5.17
C THR A 401 -14.82 24.21 -5.57
N THR A 402 -14.05 25.28 -5.37
CA THR A 402 -12.61 25.29 -5.67
C THR A 402 -11.84 24.29 -4.82
N GLU A 403 -12.08 24.31 -3.50
CA GLU A 403 -11.46 23.34 -2.58
C GLU A 403 -11.92 21.91 -2.84
N LYS A 404 -13.22 21.70 -3.12
CA LYS A 404 -13.75 20.37 -3.48
C LYS A 404 -13.07 19.79 -4.71
N ASN A 405 -12.90 20.61 -5.75
CA ASN A 405 -12.23 20.19 -6.97
C ASN A 405 -10.72 19.97 -6.74
N PHE A 406 -10.09 20.76 -5.87
CA PHE A 406 -8.70 20.54 -5.46
C PHE A 406 -8.53 19.18 -4.76
N TYR A 407 -9.36 18.85 -3.78
CA TYR A 407 -9.26 17.57 -3.08
C TYR A 407 -9.62 16.38 -3.96
N GLU A 408 -10.61 16.49 -4.84
CA GLU A 408 -10.90 15.46 -5.85
C GLU A 408 -9.68 15.20 -6.75
N ARG A 409 -9.02 16.26 -7.25
CA ARG A 409 -7.81 16.11 -8.06
C ARG A 409 -6.71 15.39 -7.29
N ASN A 410 -6.47 15.75 -6.02
CA ASN A 410 -5.48 15.06 -5.18
C ASN A 410 -5.84 13.57 -4.99
N ALA A 411 -7.11 13.29 -4.70
CA ALA A 411 -7.62 11.93 -4.49
C ALA A 411 -7.46 11.05 -5.75
N ARG A 412 -7.73 11.61 -6.94
CA ARG A 412 -7.53 10.96 -8.24
C ARG A 412 -6.04 10.74 -8.53
N THR A 413 -5.23 11.78 -8.35
CA THR A 413 -3.79 11.75 -8.60
C THR A 413 -3.11 10.69 -7.72
N LEU A 414 -3.39 10.65 -6.42
CA LEU A 414 -2.75 9.73 -5.48
C LEU A 414 -2.86 8.26 -5.91
N ILE A 415 -4.06 7.81 -6.31
CA ILE A 415 -4.33 6.40 -6.64
C ILE A 415 -4.01 6.03 -8.10
N THR A 416 -3.47 6.98 -8.89
CA THR A 416 -3.14 6.78 -10.30
C THR A 416 -1.72 7.24 -10.60
N THR A 417 -1.54 8.47 -11.06
CA THR A 417 -0.25 8.99 -11.53
C THR A 417 0.73 9.31 -10.41
N TRP A 418 0.23 9.42 -9.18
CA TRP A 418 0.92 9.81 -7.94
C TRP A 418 1.52 11.22 -8.01
N GLY A 419 2.53 11.42 -8.87
CA GLY A 419 3.15 12.70 -9.12
C GLY A 419 4.46 12.59 -9.89
N GLY A 420 5.10 13.75 -10.09
CA GLY A 420 6.40 13.84 -10.76
C GLY A 420 6.31 13.75 -12.29
N GLU A 421 7.14 14.55 -12.97
CA GLU A 421 7.19 14.57 -14.45
C GLU A 421 7.68 13.24 -15.03
N GLN A 422 8.53 12.52 -14.27
CA GLN A 422 9.07 11.22 -14.65
C GLN A 422 8.07 10.07 -14.47
N ARG A 423 6.95 10.29 -13.75
CA ARG A 423 5.93 9.27 -13.45
C ARG A 423 6.50 7.98 -12.86
N SER A 424 7.54 8.09 -12.03
CA SER A 424 8.23 6.92 -11.46
C SER A 424 7.38 6.14 -10.46
N LEU A 425 6.34 6.77 -9.91
CA LEU A 425 5.39 6.20 -8.95
C LEU A 425 4.00 5.95 -9.55
N ASN A 426 3.87 5.99 -10.89
CA ASN A 426 2.59 5.73 -11.55
C ASN A 426 2.08 4.34 -11.16
N ASP A 427 0.81 4.24 -10.80
CA ASP A 427 0.14 3.05 -10.27
C ASP A 427 0.70 2.51 -8.93
N TYR A 428 1.58 3.24 -8.22
CA TYR A 428 2.11 2.79 -6.92
C TYR A 428 1.00 2.50 -5.89
N ALA A 429 -0.02 3.37 -5.86
CA ALA A 429 -1.20 3.24 -5.01
C ALA A 429 -2.45 2.84 -5.82
N ASN A 430 -2.30 1.85 -6.71
CA ASN A 430 -3.41 1.39 -7.56
C ASN A 430 -4.54 0.73 -6.75
N ARG A 431 -5.76 0.72 -7.29
CA ARG A 431 -6.95 0.12 -6.66
C ARG A 431 -7.83 -0.56 -7.69
N SER A 432 -8.22 -1.80 -7.47
CA SER A 432 -9.33 -2.41 -8.22
C SER A 432 -10.65 -1.95 -7.60
N TRP A 433 -11.14 -0.78 -8.03
CA TRP A 433 -12.42 -0.21 -7.61
C TRP A 433 -13.39 -0.05 -8.78
N ASN A 434 -14.68 -0.17 -8.49
CA ASN A 434 -15.77 0.22 -9.37
C ASN A 434 -15.64 1.71 -9.72
N GLY A 435 -15.93 2.05 -10.98
CA GLY A 435 -15.69 3.36 -11.57
C GLY A 435 -14.23 3.58 -11.97
N LEU A 436 -13.24 3.21 -11.13
CA LEU A 436 -11.82 3.35 -11.47
C LEU A 436 -11.39 2.35 -12.54
N THR A 437 -11.83 1.10 -12.42
CA THR A 437 -11.46 0.02 -13.36
C THR A 437 -11.93 0.34 -14.77
N LYS A 438 -13.20 0.73 -14.90
CA LYS A 438 -13.79 1.10 -16.19
C LYS A 438 -13.29 2.45 -16.72
N SER A 439 -13.23 3.49 -15.88
CA SER A 439 -12.93 4.84 -16.38
C SER A 439 -11.44 5.09 -16.61
N PHE A 440 -10.55 4.43 -15.84
CA PHE A 440 -9.10 4.60 -15.91
C PHE A 440 -8.40 3.41 -16.58
N TYR A 441 -8.41 2.23 -15.93
CA TYR A 441 -7.60 1.09 -16.39
C TYR A 441 -8.04 0.57 -17.76
N ARG A 442 -9.34 0.33 -17.94
CA ARG A 442 -9.91 -0.11 -19.23
C ARG A 442 -9.62 0.87 -20.36
N THR A 443 -9.68 2.17 -20.08
CA THR A 443 -9.37 3.20 -21.08
C THR A 443 -7.89 3.13 -21.51
N ARG A 444 -6.95 2.92 -20.57
CA ARG A 444 -5.52 2.75 -20.91
C ARG A 444 -5.31 1.52 -21.80
N TRP A 445 -5.88 0.38 -21.43
CA TRP A 445 -5.80 -0.85 -22.21
C TRP A 445 -6.44 -0.70 -23.60
N SER A 446 -7.55 0.03 -23.71
CA SER A 446 -8.20 0.29 -25.00
C SER A 446 -7.31 1.13 -25.94
N LEU A 447 -6.69 2.21 -25.42
CA LEU A 447 -5.73 3.01 -26.19
C LEU A 447 -4.53 2.18 -26.64
N PHE A 448 -4.04 1.29 -25.77
CA PHE A 448 -2.96 0.36 -26.07
C PHE A 448 -3.34 -0.60 -27.19
N PHE A 449 -4.41 -1.40 -27.04
CA PHE A 449 -4.80 -2.40 -28.02
C PHE A 449 -5.09 -1.78 -29.38
N LYS A 450 -5.83 -0.66 -29.42
CA LYS A 450 -6.09 0.07 -30.66
C LYS A 450 -4.80 0.44 -31.37
N THR A 451 -3.83 1.01 -30.66
CA THR A 451 -2.56 1.44 -31.25
C THR A 451 -1.73 0.26 -31.76
N VAL A 452 -1.67 -0.83 -30.98
CA VAL A 452 -0.90 -2.03 -31.35
C VAL A 452 -1.51 -2.75 -32.56
N ILE A 453 -2.84 -2.92 -32.58
CA ILE A 453 -3.57 -3.55 -33.68
C ILE A 453 -3.45 -2.70 -34.96
N GLU A 454 -3.62 -1.37 -34.88
CA GLU A 454 -3.46 -0.48 -36.03
C GLU A 454 -2.04 -0.54 -36.63
N ALA A 455 -1.00 -0.64 -35.80
CA ALA A 455 0.36 -0.79 -36.27
C ALA A 455 0.57 -2.16 -36.95
N ALA A 456 0.05 -3.23 -36.36
CA ALA A 456 0.13 -4.59 -36.90
C ALA A 456 -0.60 -4.70 -38.25
N GLN A 457 -1.79 -4.11 -38.40
CA GLN A 457 -2.54 -4.04 -39.65
C GLN A 457 -1.78 -3.35 -40.77
N LYS A 458 -0.99 -2.31 -40.45
CA LYS A 458 -0.16 -1.57 -41.39
C LYS A 458 1.18 -2.25 -41.67
N GLY A 459 1.51 -3.34 -40.96
CA GLY A 459 2.82 -3.98 -41.03
C GLY A 459 3.97 -3.11 -40.49
N SER A 460 3.67 -2.10 -39.67
CA SER A 460 4.64 -1.17 -39.09
C SER A 460 4.94 -1.49 -37.62
N ALA A 461 6.11 -1.09 -37.13
CA ALA A 461 6.42 -1.14 -35.71
C ALA A 461 5.48 -0.22 -34.90
N VAL A 462 5.22 -0.57 -33.63
CA VAL A 462 4.46 0.27 -32.71
C VAL A 462 5.33 1.46 -32.30
N ASP A 463 4.82 2.68 -32.47
CA ASP A 463 5.46 3.88 -31.92
C ASP A 463 5.16 3.98 -30.42
N GLU A 464 6.03 3.36 -29.60
CA GLU A 464 5.89 3.34 -28.15
C GLU A 464 5.96 4.74 -27.52
N THR A 465 6.70 5.67 -28.14
CA THR A 465 6.81 7.05 -27.65
C THR A 465 5.48 7.77 -27.81
N LEU A 466 4.87 7.66 -29.00
CA LEU A 466 3.55 8.22 -29.26
C LEU A 466 2.47 7.57 -28.40
N LEU A 467 2.51 6.24 -28.24
CA LEU A 467 1.59 5.51 -27.37
C LEU A 467 1.70 5.99 -25.91
N ARG A 468 2.91 6.10 -25.38
CA ARG A 468 3.14 6.61 -24.03
C ARG A 468 2.65 8.05 -23.87
N LYS A 469 2.86 8.90 -24.87
CA LYS A 469 2.33 10.28 -24.88
C LYS A 469 0.81 10.30 -24.85
N LYS A 470 0.12 9.45 -25.63
CA LYS A 470 -1.35 9.33 -25.62
C LYS A 470 -1.88 8.88 -24.27
N ILE A 471 -1.28 7.83 -23.69
CA ILE A 471 -1.67 7.33 -22.37
C ILE A 471 -1.44 8.41 -21.30
N ASN A 472 -0.28 9.07 -21.29
CA ASN A 472 0.02 10.13 -20.31
C ASN A 472 -0.97 11.30 -20.42
N ALA A 473 -1.30 11.73 -21.64
CA ALA A 473 -2.28 12.80 -21.87
C ALA A 473 -3.67 12.42 -21.36
N PHE A 474 -4.08 11.15 -21.56
CA PHE A 474 -5.31 10.62 -20.98
C PHE A 474 -5.27 10.61 -19.43
N GLU A 475 -4.17 10.14 -18.84
CA GLU A 475 -4.01 10.11 -17.38
C GLU A 475 -4.08 11.53 -16.77
N ASP A 476 -3.51 12.52 -17.45
CA ASP A 476 -3.56 13.93 -17.02
C ASP A 476 -4.97 14.51 -17.13
N ASP A 477 -5.68 14.22 -18.23
CA ASP A 477 -7.10 14.57 -18.36
C ASP A 477 -7.92 13.94 -17.24
N TRP A 478 -7.76 12.62 -17.03
CA TRP A 478 -8.53 11.88 -16.04
C TRP A 478 -8.34 12.42 -14.62
N THR A 479 -7.10 12.74 -14.24
CA THR A 479 -6.79 13.31 -12.93
C THR A 479 -7.25 14.77 -12.78
N ALA A 480 -7.33 15.53 -13.88
CA ALA A 480 -7.81 16.91 -13.89
C ALA A 480 -9.35 17.05 -13.88
N ARG A 481 -10.10 15.95 -14.05
CA ARG A 481 -11.57 15.97 -14.00
C ARG A 481 -12.06 16.51 -12.66
N ALA A 482 -13.17 17.23 -12.71
CA ALA A 482 -13.81 17.81 -11.55
C ALA A 482 -15.32 17.60 -11.62
N GLY A 483 -15.91 17.25 -10.47
CA GLY A 483 -17.33 16.96 -10.36
C GLY A 483 -17.62 15.57 -10.89
N LEU A 484 -17.60 14.59 -9.99
CA LEU A 484 -18.29 13.33 -10.25
C LEU A 484 -19.74 13.63 -10.62
N LYS A 485 -20.11 13.24 -11.84
CA LYS A 485 -21.50 12.93 -12.10
C LYS A 485 -21.69 11.57 -11.43
N HIS A 486 -22.46 11.55 -10.34
CA HIS A 486 -23.00 10.29 -9.87
C HIS A 486 -23.73 9.69 -11.07
N ASP A 487 -23.27 8.55 -11.56
CA ASP A 487 -24.15 7.75 -12.38
C ASP A 487 -25.34 7.45 -11.47
N GLU A 488 -26.52 8.00 -11.82
CA GLU A 488 -27.76 7.77 -11.09
C GLU A 488 -27.84 6.28 -10.78
N GLU A 489 -27.87 5.94 -9.49
CA GLU A 489 -27.97 4.60 -8.90
C GLU A 489 -28.20 3.52 -9.97
N SER A 490 -27.12 3.09 -10.66
CA SER A 490 -27.22 1.84 -11.39
C SER A 490 -27.44 0.84 -10.29
N LYS A 491 -28.68 0.35 -10.10
CA LYS A 491 -29.00 -0.64 -9.10
C LYS A 491 -27.96 -1.73 -9.23
N ALA A 492 -27.00 -1.76 -8.30
CA ALA A 492 -25.94 -2.72 -8.34
C ALA A 492 -26.63 -4.08 -8.38
N ALA A 493 -26.30 -4.89 -9.39
CA ALA A 493 -26.81 -6.24 -9.43
C ALA A 493 -26.50 -6.90 -8.09
N GLU A 494 -27.45 -7.65 -7.54
CA GLU A 494 -27.28 -8.35 -6.27
C GLU A 494 -25.91 -9.07 -6.26
N PRO A 495 -25.06 -8.90 -5.24
CA PRO A 495 -23.67 -9.36 -5.29
C PRO A 495 -23.53 -10.83 -5.65
N ALA A 496 -24.44 -11.67 -5.13
CA ALA A 496 -24.51 -13.09 -5.45
C ALA A 496 -24.78 -13.37 -6.94
N GLN A 497 -25.66 -12.58 -7.57
CA GLN A 497 -26.08 -12.76 -8.94
C GLN A 497 -24.97 -12.41 -9.93
N ILE A 498 -24.33 -11.25 -9.76
CA ILE A 498 -23.24 -10.83 -10.66
C ILE A 498 -22.04 -11.78 -10.52
N ASN A 499 -21.69 -12.19 -9.29
CA ASN A 499 -20.63 -13.17 -9.09
C ASN A 499 -20.93 -14.51 -9.78
N GLN A 500 -22.18 -15.01 -9.68
CA GLN A 500 -22.57 -16.25 -10.35
C GLN A 500 -22.48 -16.14 -11.88
N GLN A 501 -22.97 -15.04 -12.45
CA GLN A 501 -22.93 -14.79 -13.89
C GLN A 501 -21.49 -14.77 -14.42
N LEU A 502 -20.60 -14.06 -13.72
CA LEU A 502 -19.20 -13.96 -14.14
C LEU A 502 -18.43 -15.26 -13.89
N PHE A 503 -18.73 -15.98 -12.81
CA PHE A 503 -18.19 -17.32 -12.59
C PHE A 503 -18.54 -18.24 -13.76
N ASP A 504 -19.81 -18.30 -14.16
CA ASP A 504 -20.25 -19.15 -15.28
C ASP A 504 -19.65 -18.70 -16.62
N LYS A 505 -19.48 -17.39 -16.83
CA LYS A 505 -18.85 -16.82 -18.04
C LYS A 505 -17.38 -17.21 -18.19
N TYR A 506 -16.61 -17.19 -17.10
CA TYR A 506 -15.14 -17.32 -17.15
C TYR A 506 -14.60 -18.68 -16.68
N LYS A 507 -15.40 -19.52 -16.01
CA LYS A 507 -14.93 -20.81 -15.45
C LYS A 507 -14.21 -21.67 -16.48
N GLN A 508 -14.79 -21.84 -17.67
CA GLN A 508 -14.22 -22.74 -18.68
C GLN A 508 -12.92 -22.20 -19.28
N SER A 509 -12.82 -20.88 -19.52
CA SER A 509 -11.58 -20.29 -20.04
C SER A 509 -10.46 -20.39 -19.01
N ILE A 510 -10.74 -20.08 -17.73
CA ILE A 510 -9.75 -20.16 -16.65
C ILE A 510 -9.25 -21.59 -16.47
N LEU A 511 -10.14 -22.59 -16.53
CA LEU A 511 -9.76 -24.00 -16.41
C LEU A 511 -8.99 -24.53 -17.64
N SER A 512 -9.07 -23.85 -18.78
CA SER A 512 -8.38 -24.25 -20.01
C SER A 512 -6.98 -23.62 -20.14
N ASP A 513 -6.72 -22.53 -19.44
CA ASP A 513 -5.44 -21.81 -19.45
C ASP A 513 -4.38 -22.45 -18.52
N GLU A 514 -4.76 -23.36 -17.62
CA GLU A 514 -3.91 -24.05 -16.63
C GLU A 514 -3.97 -25.58 -16.74
#